data_AF-A0A7S3QUN3-F1
#
_entry.id   AF-A0A7S3QUN3-F1
#
_cell.length_a   1.000
_cell.length_b   1.000
_cell.length_c   1.000
_cell.angle_alpha   90.00
_cell.angle_beta   90.00
_cell.angle_gamma   90.00
#
_symmetry.space_group_name_H-M   'P 1'
#
loop_
_entity.id
_entity.type
_entity.pdbx_description
1 polymer ?
#
loop_
_entity_poly.entity_id
_entity_poly.type
_entity_poly.pdbx_seq_one_letter_code
_entity_poly.pdbx_strand_id
1 'polypeptide(L)'
;MCTCVSRARWLLYAAVCTMTVASPQLPTAHGDATLLKKVASRPSRCSDLCLQNGGTCNEELGRCDCQKSRKGQYCQEEVPEEELSALCTRLGFPGPKMCLADAPCLNKCNDRGVCVQGFCQCLPGHFGTDCSLSLDDNGMPQILQGTSYTTRAKRPWVYIYELPPVFNAWVKRIRIDRPTFFYFWQRFLSSGTRTADPDKADLFFIPVYMRHPADNAKLARAVEYLGTHWPYLNRTGGMAKHVVIHGGDWGKKEHEPFKGKVLGLQEGIVDGMTWLTHWGVYKPVHSPSHPPGTSPRESLLWAPAHNPGRDVVVPVPEGGGFGHDKSPLHPLSRNPPVRNTTFFHAGRVCGVGLPNTSQPWPFNCPPRGRRYSGAVRQRVHAYHHNRTGYAVLPHVKNFSQMLMRSKFCLATQGGGHGNRQVIAAVSGCIPVVIGDHVYQPFEPELDWNDFSVRVLEEQIPILHEILAAVDEETYRRKQVSIQLMGANDKLRTSYQ
;
A
#
# COMPACT_ATOMS: atom_id res chain seq x y z
N MET A 1 -4.86 -14.34 -46.35
CA MET A 1 -4.28 -15.64 -46.73
C MET A 1 -2.77 -15.54 -46.59
N CYS A 2 -2.20 -16.09 -45.52
CA CYS A 2 -0.75 -16.25 -45.38
C CYS A 2 -0.50 -17.66 -44.85
N THR A 3 0.20 -18.45 -45.66
CA THR A 3 0.62 -19.83 -45.39
C THR A 3 1.86 -19.86 -44.51
N CYS A 4 1.86 -20.75 -43.51
CA CYS A 4 3.06 -21.17 -42.79
C CYS A 4 3.88 -22.15 -43.63
N VAL A 5 5.21 -22.02 -43.59
CA VAL A 5 6.14 -23.13 -43.87
C VAL A 5 7.17 -23.20 -42.74
N SER A 6 7.35 -24.41 -42.22
CA SER A 6 8.29 -24.82 -41.18
C SER A 6 9.67 -25.17 -41.74
N ARG A 7 10.77 -24.89 -41.01
CA ARG A 7 11.71 -25.89 -40.45
C ARG A 7 13.03 -25.26 -39.94
N ALA A 8 13.19 -25.34 -38.62
CA ALA A 8 14.33 -25.72 -37.77
C ALA A 8 15.83 -25.60 -38.18
N ARG A 9 16.58 -25.03 -37.21
CA ARG A 9 17.90 -25.37 -36.61
C ARG A 9 19.17 -24.54 -36.95
N TRP A 10 19.59 -23.81 -35.90
CA TRP A 10 20.93 -23.58 -35.30
C TRP A 10 22.16 -23.33 -36.17
N LEU A 11 22.82 -22.18 -35.93
CA LEU A 11 24.28 -22.03 -35.84
C LEU A 11 24.62 -20.79 -34.98
N LEU A 12 25.38 -21.01 -33.91
CA LEU A 12 26.01 -19.98 -33.08
C LEU A 12 27.21 -19.39 -33.85
N TYR A 13 27.27 -18.07 -33.98
CA TYR A 13 28.52 -17.34 -34.14
C TYR A 13 28.49 -16.07 -33.29
N ALA A 14 29.46 -15.95 -32.40
CA ALA A 14 29.71 -14.77 -31.60
C ALA A 14 30.36 -13.70 -32.48
N ALA A 15 29.73 -12.53 -32.57
CA ALA A 15 30.37 -11.31 -33.07
C ALA A 15 30.49 -10.34 -31.89
N VAL A 16 31.73 -10.06 -31.51
CA VAL A 16 32.09 -9.03 -30.53
C VAL A 16 31.99 -7.68 -31.25
N CYS A 17 31.01 -6.85 -30.88
CA CYS A 17 30.99 -5.43 -31.23
C CYS A 17 31.35 -4.61 -29.98
N THR A 18 32.55 -4.04 -29.97
CA THR A 18 32.93 -2.93 -29.10
C THR A 18 32.16 -1.68 -29.53
N MET A 19 31.14 -1.29 -28.77
CA MET A 19 30.47 0.01 -28.93
C MET A 19 30.99 0.98 -27.87
N THR A 20 31.61 2.05 -28.35
CA THR A 20 31.88 3.28 -27.60
C THR A 20 30.56 3.90 -27.12
N VAL A 21 30.53 4.30 -25.84
CA VAL A 21 29.38 4.96 -25.22
C VAL A 21 29.28 6.38 -25.74
N ALA A 22 28.36 6.62 -26.68
CA ALA A 22 27.89 7.96 -26.99
C ALA A 22 26.83 8.36 -25.96
N SER A 23 26.92 9.59 -25.45
CA SER A 23 25.90 10.19 -24.58
C SER A 23 24.50 10.01 -25.19
N PRO A 24 23.47 9.62 -24.41
CA PRO A 24 22.13 9.54 -24.92
C PRO A 24 21.65 10.97 -25.24
N GLN A 25 21.55 11.29 -26.53
CA GLN A 25 20.73 12.40 -26.99
C GLN A 25 19.29 12.12 -26.57
N LEU A 26 18.64 13.14 -26.00
CA LEU A 26 17.23 13.18 -25.65
C LEU A 26 16.40 12.53 -26.78
N PRO A 27 15.43 11.64 -26.47
CA PRO A 27 14.40 11.32 -27.43
C PRO A 27 13.71 12.62 -27.80
N THR A 28 13.75 12.99 -29.08
CA THR A 28 12.88 14.03 -29.61
C THR A 28 11.46 13.63 -29.25
N ALA A 29 10.80 14.48 -28.47
CA ALA A 29 9.41 14.29 -28.10
C ALA A 29 8.59 14.14 -29.39
N HIS A 30 8.13 12.93 -29.69
CA HIS A 30 6.94 12.73 -30.52
C HIS A 30 5.69 13.04 -29.69
N GLY A 31 5.71 14.19 -29.01
CA GLY A 31 4.56 14.90 -28.49
C GLY A 31 4.31 16.06 -29.44
N ASP A 32 3.09 16.15 -29.93
CA ASP A 32 2.60 17.18 -30.83
C ASP A 32 3.18 18.57 -30.50
N ALA A 33 4.00 19.14 -31.40
CA ALA A 33 4.64 20.45 -31.25
C ALA A 33 3.61 21.59 -31.00
N THR A 34 2.33 21.30 -31.27
CA THR A 34 1.18 22.16 -31.02
C THR A 34 0.80 22.22 -29.53
N LEU A 35 1.08 21.16 -28.75
CA LEU A 35 0.82 21.10 -27.29
C LEU A 35 1.84 21.93 -26.50
N LEU A 36 3.12 21.87 -26.90
CA LEU A 36 4.20 22.69 -26.34
C LEU A 36 3.96 24.19 -26.57
N LYS A 37 3.37 24.58 -27.72
CA LYS A 37 3.02 25.97 -28.01
C LYS A 37 1.80 26.49 -27.24
N LYS A 38 0.83 25.63 -26.89
CA LYS A 38 -0.38 26.03 -26.13
C LYS A 38 -0.16 26.17 -24.63
N VAL A 39 0.89 25.55 -24.07
CA VAL A 39 1.19 25.60 -22.62
C VAL A 39 2.31 26.61 -22.28
N ALA A 40 3.03 27.11 -23.29
CA ALA A 40 4.03 28.17 -23.15
C ALA A 40 3.48 29.54 -22.67
N SER A 41 2.21 29.64 -22.25
CA SER A 41 1.57 30.89 -21.83
C SER A 41 1.53 31.12 -20.32
N ARG A 42 1.99 30.16 -19.49
CA ARG A 42 1.93 30.29 -18.03
C ARG A 42 3.32 30.63 -17.46
N PRO A 43 3.46 31.74 -16.73
CA PRO A 43 4.73 32.09 -16.10
C PRO A 43 5.10 31.07 -15.02
N SER A 44 6.36 30.65 -15.00
CA SER A 44 6.95 29.78 -13.98
C SER A 44 7.74 30.62 -12.98
N ARG A 45 7.69 30.26 -11.69
CA ARG A 45 8.52 30.88 -10.64
C ARG A 45 9.94 30.35 -10.60
N CYS A 46 10.21 29.21 -11.26
CA CYS A 46 11.55 28.67 -11.42
C CYS A 46 12.19 29.16 -12.72
N SER A 47 13.53 29.17 -12.75
CA SER A 47 14.30 29.34 -13.99
C SER A 47 13.95 28.28 -15.03
N ASP A 48 13.96 28.66 -16.31
CA ASP A 48 13.80 27.74 -17.46
C ASP A 48 14.79 26.57 -17.43
N LEU A 49 15.96 26.76 -16.81
CA LEU A 49 16.95 25.71 -16.59
C LEU A 49 16.35 24.50 -15.87
N CYS A 50 15.38 24.70 -14.98
CA CYS A 50 14.71 23.62 -14.27
C CYS A 50 14.06 22.63 -15.25
N LEU A 51 13.26 23.14 -16.18
CA LEU A 51 12.56 22.33 -17.17
C LEU A 51 13.51 21.76 -18.22
N GLN A 52 14.48 22.56 -18.68
CA GLN A 52 15.49 22.12 -19.64
C GLN A 52 16.32 20.93 -19.12
N ASN A 53 16.55 20.88 -17.81
CA ASN A 53 17.27 19.78 -17.16
C ASN A 53 16.36 18.63 -16.69
N GLY A 54 15.11 18.58 -17.15
CA GLY A 54 14.16 17.51 -16.85
C GLY A 54 13.62 17.54 -15.42
N GLY A 55 13.60 18.71 -14.78
CA GLY A 55 12.94 18.95 -13.51
C GLY A 55 11.48 19.39 -13.67
N THR A 56 10.83 19.69 -12.55
CA THR A 56 9.50 20.31 -12.50
C THR A 56 9.52 21.43 -11.49
N CYS A 57 9.02 22.61 -11.85
CA CYS A 57 8.88 23.68 -10.88
C CYS A 57 7.73 23.37 -9.92
N ASN A 58 7.99 23.36 -8.62
CA ASN A 58 6.95 23.57 -7.63
C ASN A 58 6.63 25.06 -7.61
N GLU A 59 5.56 25.46 -8.30
CA GLU A 59 5.22 26.88 -8.48
C GLU A 59 4.83 27.57 -7.16
N GLU A 60 4.33 26.83 -6.18
CA GLU A 60 3.99 27.39 -4.87
C GLU A 60 5.24 27.91 -4.15
N LEU A 61 6.35 27.15 -4.19
CA LEU A 61 7.59 27.45 -3.48
C LEU A 61 8.73 27.99 -4.36
N GLY A 62 8.60 27.95 -5.69
CA GLY A 62 9.70 28.26 -6.61
C GLY A 62 10.86 27.24 -6.53
N ARG A 63 10.57 25.99 -6.12
CA ARG A 63 11.57 24.92 -5.96
C ARG A 63 11.61 24.04 -7.20
N CYS A 64 12.78 23.78 -7.78
CA CYS A 64 12.91 22.80 -8.84
C CYS A 64 13.01 21.38 -8.28
N ASP A 65 12.05 20.52 -8.65
CA ASP A 65 12.00 19.11 -8.29
C ASP A 65 12.67 18.25 -9.36
N CYS A 66 13.74 17.55 -8.97
CA CYS A 66 14.57 16.79 -9.90
C CYS A 66 14.14 15.33 -10.08
N GLN A 67 14.51 14.76 -11.22
CA GLN A 67 14.56 13.30 -11.41
C GLN A 67 15.71 12.66 -10.60
N LYS A 68 15.67 11.34 -10.38
CA LYS A 68 16.62 10.62 -9.50
C LYS A 68 18.08 10.75 -9.93
N SER A 69 18.33 10.96 -11.22
CA SER A 69 19.66 11.06 -11.83
C SER A 69 20.21 12.50 -11.86
N ARG A 70 19.47 13.50 -11.36
CA ARG A 70 19.85 14.91 -11.42
C ARG A 70 19.78 15.58 -10.06
N LYS A 71 20.63 16.59 -9.86
CA LYS A 71 20.71 17.39 -8.64
C LYS A 71 21.10 18.85 -8.94
N GLY A 72 21.18 19.65 -7.89
CA GLY A 72 21.42 21.09 -7.97
C GLY A 72 20.11 21.89 -7.95
N GLN A 73 20.22 23.21 -7.79
CA GLN A 73 19.08 24.12 -7.66
C GLN A 73 18.07 24.04 -8.83
N TYR A 74 18.55 23.74 -10.03
CA TYR A 74 17.75 23.62 -11.26
C TYR A 74 18.04 22.31 -11.99
N CYS A 75 18.40 21.25 -11.25
CA CYS A 75 18.68 19.92 -11.78
C CYS A 75 19.83 19.88 -12.80
N GLN A 76 20.73 20.87 -12.80
CA GLN A 76 21.77 21.04 -13.81
C GLN A 76 22.92 20.03 -13.71
N GLU A 77 23.09 19.39 -12.57
CA GLU A 77 24.14 18.42 -12.31
C GLU A 77 23.63 16.99 -12.41
N GLU A 78 24.46 16.08 -12.90
CA GLU A 78 24.22 14.65 -12.79
C GLU A 78 24.57 14.13 -11.39
N VAL A 79 23.81 13.16 -10.91
CA VAL A 79 24.13 12.45 -9.67
C VAL A 79 25.26 11.47 -9.96
N PRO A 80 26.41 11.55 -9.27
CA PRO A 80 27.52 10.60 -9.44
C PRO A 80 27.06 9.15 -9.23
N GLU A 81 27.70 8.21 -9.94
CA GLU A 81 27.26 6.81 -9.96
C GLU A 81 27.21 6.16 -8.55
N GLU A 82 28.19 6.46 -7.70
CA GLU A 82 28.23 5.96 -6.32
C GLU A 82 27.05 6.51 -5.49
N GLU A 83 26.77 7.82 -5.60
CA GLU A 83 25.66 8.48 -4.92
C GLU A 83 24.32 7.92 -5.41
N LEU A 84 24.17 7.72 -6.72
CA LEU A 84 22.98 7.13 -7.34
C LEU A 84 22.78 5.68 -6.89
N SER A 85 23.85 4.89 -6.83
CA SER A 85 23.80 3.51 -6.33
C SER A 85 23.34 3.45 -4.86
N ALA A 86 23.86 4.33 -4.02
CA ALA A 86 23.45 4.46 -2.62
C ALA A 86 21.99 4.94 -2.49
N LEU A 87 21.55 5.91 -3.30
CA LEU A 87 20.15 6.35 -3.38
C LEU A 87 19.23 5.19 -3.76
N CYS A 88 19.55 4.47 -4.83
CA CYS A 88 18.72 3.39 -5.34
C CYS A 88 18.63 2.22 -4.36
N THR A 89 19.72 1.89 -3.65
CA THR A 89 19.71 0.91 -2.56
C THR A 89 18.77 1.34 -1.43
N ARG A 90 18.84 2.60 -1.00
CA ARG A 90 17.92 3.14 0.03
C ARG A 90 16.46 3.13 -0.41
N LEU A 91 16.19 3.33 -1.69
CA LEU A 91 14.85 3.24 -2.27
C LEU A 91 14.39 1.79 -2.53
N GLY A 92 15.19 0.78 -2.16
CA GLY A 92 14.84 -0.65 -2.27
C GLY A 92 14.98 -1.22 -3.68
N PHE A 93 15.74 -0.56 -4.56
CA PHE A 93 16.08 -1.09 -5.89
C PHE A 93 17.38 -1.91 -5.83
N PRO A 94 17.50 -2.98 -6.64
CA PRO A 94 18.73 -3.78 -6.70
C PRO A 94 19.96 -3.05 -7.27
N GLY A 95 19.76 -1.87 -7.88
CA GLY A 95 20.82 -1.03 -8.44
C GLY A 95 20.29 0.07 -9.37
N PRO A 96 21.17 0.96 -9.87
CA PRO A 96 20.80 2.11 -10.70
C PRO A 96 19.96 1.75 -11.93
N LYS A 97 20.31 0.68 -12.65
CA LYS A 97 19.58 0.24 -13.85
C LYS A 97 18.09 0.00 -13.61
N MET A 98 17.72 -0.66 -12.51
CA MET A 98 16.32 -0.91 -12.18
C MET A 98 15.63 0.31 -11.55
N CYS A 99 16.40 1.20 -10.92
CA CYS A 99 15.96 2.41 -10.26
C CYS A 99 15.57 3.53 -11.24
N LEU A 100 16.29 3.57 -12.35
CA LEU A 100 16.08 4.47 -13.49
C LEU A 100 15.27 3.83 -14.63
N ALA A 101 14.76 2.61 -14.44
CA ALA A 101 13.88 1.97 -15.42
C ALA A 101 12.52 2.69 -15.51
N ASP A 102 11.89 2.61 -16.67
CA ASP A 102 10.57 3.19 -16.90
C ASP A 102 9.54 2.65 -15.92
N ALA A 103 8.79 3.56 -15.31
CA ALA A 103 7.76 3.28 -14.34
C ALA A 103 6.54 4.17 -14.57
N PRO A 104 5.32 3.70 -14.29
CA PRO A 104 4.11 4.47 -14.52
C PRO A 104 4.02 5.66 -13.55
N CYS A 105 3.60 6.81 -14.07
CA CYS A 105 3.34 8.01 -13.27
C CYS A 105 1.92 8.03 -12.70
N LEU A 106 1.71 8.79 -11.62
CA LEU A 106 0.38 8.98 -11.05
C LEU A 106 -0.51 9.70 -12.07
N ASN A 107 -1.72 9.18 -12.27
CA ASN A 107 -2.73 9.77 -13.17
C ASN A 107 -2.20 10.14 -14.57
N LYS A 108 -1.14 9.46 -15.04
CA LYS A 108 -0.44 9.79 -16.30
C LYS A 108 -0.07 11.27 -16.41
N CYS A 109 0.33 11.88 -15.29
CA CYS A 109 0.65 13.31 -15.22
C CYS A 109 -0.50 14.23 -15.68
N ASN A 110 -1.75 13.76 -15.59
CA ASN A 110 -2.97 14.44 -16.06
C ASN A 110 -2.87 15.00 -17.49
N ASP A 111 -2.07 14.35 -18.35
CA ASP A 111 -1.75 14.82 -19.70
C ASP A 111 -1.16 16.26 -19.74
N ARG A 112 -0.60 16.70 -18.61
CA ARG A 112 0.03 18.02 -18.38
C ARG A 112 1.53 17.88 -18.10
N GLY A 113 2.13 16.79 -18.54
CA GLY A 113 3.54 16.50 -18.35
C GLY A 113 3.97 15.22 -19.04
N VAL A 114 5.27 14.96 -19.04
CA VAL A 114 5.89 13.75 -19.56
C VAL A 114 6.27 12.85 -18.39
N CYS A 115 5.90 11.56 -18.47
CA CYS A 115 6.27 10.60 -17.45
C CYS A 115 7.70 10.10 -17.69
N VAL A 116 8.59 10.32 -16.72
CA VAL A 116 9.98 9.88 -16.76
C VAL A 116 10.29 9.10 -15.49
N GLN A 117 10.51 7.78 -15.61
CA GLN A 117 10.92 6.91 -14.49
C GLN A 117 10.00 6.98 -13.25
N GLY A 118 8.68 7.18 -13.47
CA GLY A 118 7.68 7.33 -12.42
C GLY A 118 7.60 8.72 -11.78
N PHE A 119 8.36 9.69 -12.30
CA PHE A 119 8.31 11.11 -11.96
C PHE A 119 7.63 11.89 -13.11
N CYS A 120 6.71 12.78 -12.77
CA CYS A 120 6.06 13.63 -13.75
C CYS A 120 6.89 14.88 -14.00
N GLN A 121 7.42 15.01 -15.21
CA GLN A 121 7.99 16.27 -15.72
C GLN A 121 6.86 17.15 -16.23
N CYS A 122 6.35 18.04 -15.39
CA CYS A 122 5.21 18.87 -15.74
C CYS A 122 5.56 19.93 -16.79
N LEU A 123 4.56 20.28 -17.60
CA LEU A 123 4.65 21.40 -18.52
C LEU A 123 4.72 22.74 -17.74
N PRO A 124 5.26 23.82 -18.33
CA PRO A 124 5.38 25.12 -17.66
C PRO A 124 4.09 25.59 -16.97
N GLY A 125 4.20 26.08 -15.73
CA GLY A 125 3.06 26.55 -14.93
C GLY A 125 2.17 25.45 -14.34
N HIS A 126 2.49 24.18 -14.61
CA HIS A 126 1.87 23.02 -13.97
C HIS A 126 2.83 22.37 -12.98
N PHE A 127 2.29 21.90 -11.85
CA PHE A 127 3.08 21.29 -10.81
C PHE A 127 2.30 20.29 -9.97
N GLY A 128 2.99 19.77 -8.96
CA GLY A 128 2.51 18.71 -8.08
C GLY A 128 2.86 17.34 -8.61
N THR A 129 2.74 16.34 -7.75
CA THR A 129 3.24 14.97 -8.01
C THR A 129 2.65 14.32 -9.29
N ASP A 130 1.47 14.77 -9.74
CA ASP A 130 0.81 14.32 -10.97
C ASP A 130 0.47 15.46 -11.96
N CYS A 131 1.11 16.64 -11.83
CA CYS A 131 0.86 17.83 -12.66
C CYS A 131 -0.59 18.36 -12.62
N SER A 132 -1.34 18.03 -11.56
CA SER A 132 -2.72 18.50 -11.40
C SER A 132 -2.83 19.95 -10.96
N LEU A 133 -1.78 20.55 -10.39
CA LEU A 133 -1.85 21.93 -9.87
C LEU A 133 -1.34 22.95 -10.89
N SER A 134 -1.80 24.17 -10.73
CA SER A 134 -1.28 25.39 -11.35
C SER A 134 -1.64 26.60 -10.50
N LEU A 135 -1.00 27.74 -10.69
CA LEU A 135 -1.40 28.98 -10.01
C LEU A 135 -2.41 29.78 -10.84
N ASP A 136 -3.34 30.45 -10.18
CA ASP A 136 -4.14 31.51 -10.78
C ASP A 136 -3.40 32.87 -10.79
N ASP A 137 -4.07 33.91 -11.28
CA ASP A 137 -3.52 35.27 -11.41
C ASP A 137 -3.15 35.89 -10.06
N ASN A 138 -3.75 35.42 -8.96
CA ASN A 138 -3.41 35.85 -7.59
C ASN A 138 -2.30 35.00 -6.97
N GLY A 139 -1.74 34.04 -7.72
CA GLY A 139 -0.73 33.12 -7.23
C GLY A 139 -1.28 32.02 -6.33
N MET A 140 -2.60 31.79 -6.33
CA MET A 140 -3.23 30.75 -5.52
C MET A 140 -3.28 29.42 -6.29
N PRO A 141 -2.93 28.28 -5.65
CA PRO A 141 -3.04 26.98 -6.30
C PRO A 141 -4.47 26.63 -6.71
N GLN A 142 -4.62 26.11 -7.92
CA GLN A 142 -5.85 25.64 -8.53
C GLN A 142 -5.67 24.21 -9.03
N ILE A 143 -6.66 23.36 -8.76
CA ILE A 143 -6.65 21.96 -9.23
C ILE A 143 -7.25 21.89 -10.62
N LEU A 144 -6.50 21.30 -11.56
CA LEU A 144 -6.89 21.04 -12.92
C LEU A 144 -7.52 22.26 -13.61
N GLN A 145 -6.99 23.46 -13.35
CA GLN A 145 -7.48 24.72 -13.88
C GLN A 145 -7.62 24.66 -15.41
N GLY A 146 -8.72 25.19 -15.95
CA GLY A 146 -9.04 25.12 -17.37
C GLY A 146 -9.69 23.80 -17.82
N THR A 147 -10.00 22.90 -16.88
CA THR A 147 -10.90 21.75 -17.12
C THR A 147 -12.25 21.95 -16.43
N SER A 148 -13.17 21.01 -16.60
CA SER A 148 -14.44 20.94 -15.87
C SER A 148 -14.30 20.35 -14.45
N TYR A 149 -13.09 20.24 -13.90
CA TYR A 149 -12.87 19.69 -12.57
C TYR A 149 -13.51 20.57 -11.49
N THR A 150 -14.23 19.92 -10.58
CA THR A 150 -14.73 20.54 -9.35
C THR A 150 -14.47 19.60 -8.18
N THR A 151 -13.99 20.15 -7.06
CA THR A 151 -13.94 19.40 -5.79
C THR A 151 -15.35 18.89 -5.46
N ARG A 152 -15.46 17.63 -5.07
CA ARG A 152 -16.74 16.98 -4.78
C ARG A 152 -17.46 17.73 -3.65
N ALA A 153 -18.79 17.83 -3.68
CA ALA A 153 -19.54 18.47 -2.61
C ALA A 153 -19.42 17.74 -1.25
N LYS A 154 -19.25 16.42 -1.27
CA LYS A 154 -19.18 15.59 -0.06
C LYS A 154 -17.85 15.77 0.67
N ARG A 155 -17.92 16.13 1.96
CA ARG A 155 -16.78 16.19 2.87
C ARG A 155 -16.31 14.80 3.33
N PRO A 156 -15.06 14.64 3.82
CA PRO A 156 -14.06 15.70 4.04
C PRO A 156 -13.40 16.18 2.75
N TRP A 157 -12.96 17.43 2.76
CA TRP A 157 -11.97 17.97 1.83
C TRP A 157 -10.59 17.90 2.44
N VAL A 158 -9.60 17.55 1.62
CA VAL A 158 -8.26 17.30 2.12
C VAL A 158 -7.25 18.10 1.33
N TYR A 159 -6.45 18.87 2.07
CA TYR A 159 -5.28 19.52 1.52
C TYR A 159 -4.13 18.53 1.43
N ILE A 160 -3.36 18.60 0.34
CA ILE A 160 -2.22 17.72 0.08
C ILE A 160 -0.95 18.55 0.04
N TYR A 161 0.01 18.22 0.88
CA TYR A 161 1.34 18.83 0.82
C TYR A 161 2.13 18.34 -0.41
N GLU A 162 2.68 19.27 -1.19
CA GLU A 162 3.57 18.96 -2.32
C GLU A 162 5.04 18.85 -1.88
N LEU A 163 5.35 17.68 -1.31
CA LEU A 163 6.69 17.33 -0.85
C LEU A 163 7.68 17.13 -2.01
N PRO A 164 8.99 17.31 -1.77
CA PRO A 164 10.03 16.91 -2.72
C PRO A 164 9.88 15.45 -3.19
N PRO A 165 10.25 15.12 -4.45
CA PRO A 165 10.01 13.80 -5.06
C PRO A 165 10.56 12.61 -4.27
N VAL A 166 11.65 12.80 -3.52
CA VAL A 166 12.24 11.77 -2.66
C VAL A 166 11.25 11.22 -1.62
N PHE A 167 10.25 12.01 -1.21
CA PHE A 167 9.28 11.62 -0.20
C PHE A 167 8.20 10.67 -0.73
N ASN A 168 7.73 10.91 -1.96
CA ASN A 168 6.47 10.35 -2.45
C ASN A 168 6.50 9.83 -3.90
N ALA A 169 7.32 10.42 -4.77
CA ALA A 169 7.37 10.12 -6.20
C ALA A 169 8.42 9.05 -6.52
N TRP A 170 9.60 9.12 -5.89
CA TRP A 170 10.71 8.20 -6.09
C TRP A 170 10.49 6.87 -5.37
N VAL A 171 9.44 6.15 -5.77
CA VAL A 171 9.05 4.85 -5.19
C VAL A 171 9.16 3.73 -6.20
N LYS A 172 9.43 2.51 -5.72
CA LYS A 172 9.59 1.31 -6.55
C LYS A 172 8.25 0.78 -7.06
N ARG A 173 7.75 1.30 -8.18
CA ARG A 173 6.39 0.97 -8.69
C ARG A 173 6.27 -0.36 -9.43
N ILE A 174 7.37 -0.93 -9.91
CA ILE A 174 7.36 -2.09 -10.82
C ILE A 174 7.23 -3.44 -10.06
N ARG A 175 7.51 -3.47 -8.74
CA ARG A 175 7.34 -4.65 -7.86
C ARG A 175 7.11 -4.20 -6.41
N ILE A 176 5.91 -3.75 -6.10
CA ILE A 176 5.53 -3.33 -4.75
C ILE A 176 4.97 -4.56 -4.00
N ASP A 177 5.63 -4.95 -2.90
CA ASP A 177 5.14 -5.98 -1.97
C ASP A 177 3.77 -5.62 -1.38
N ARG A 178 3.51 -4.31 -1.19
CA ARG A 178 2.21 -3.74 -0.78
C ARG A 178 1.91 -2.41 -1.50
N PRO A 179 1.09 -2.40 -2.56
CA PRO A 179 0.81 -1.21 -3.35
C PRO A 179 -0.14 -0.19 -2.68
N THR A 180 -0.45 -0.37 -1.39
CA THR A 180 -1.41 0.44 -0.63
C THR A 180 -1.19 1.93 -0.79
N PHE A 181 0.04 2.42 -0.56
CA PHE A 181 0.36 3.84 -0.72
C PHE A 181 0.01 4.32 -2.13
N PHE A 182 0.43 3.59 -3.16
CA PHE A 182 0.25 4.00 -4.55
C PHE A 182 -1.22 4.02 -4.95
N TYR A 183 -1.98 2.97 -4.62
CA TYR A 183 -3.40 2.91 -4.92
C TYR A 183 -4.20 3.93 -4.12
N PHE A 184 -3.91 4.07 -2.84
CA PHE A 184 -4.50 5.13 -2.02
C PHE A 184 -4.22 6.47 -2.69
N TRP A 185 -2.96 6.74 -3.05
CA TRP A 185 -2.56 8.03 -3.59
C TRP A 185 -3.19 8.38 -4.93
N GLN A 186 -3.20 7.43 -5.86
CA GLN A 186 -3.86 7.58 -7.15
C GLN A 186 -5.37 7.80 -7.00
N ARG A 187 -6.05 7.01 -6.15
CA ARG A 187 -7.50 7.15 -5.89
C ARG A 187 -7.83 8.44 -5.17
N PHE A 188 -6.95 8.86 -4.26
CA PHE A 188 -7.13 10.09 -3.50
C PHE A 188 -7.14 11.31 -4.43
N LEU A 189 -6.12 11.41 -5.29
CA LEU A 189 -6.00 12.49 -6.27
C LEU A 189 -7.15 12.52 -7.30
N SER A 190 -7.72 11.36 -7.64
CA SER A 190 -8.84 11.25 -8.59
C SER A 190 -10.24 11.30 -7.96
N SER A 191 -10.36 11.22 -6.63
CA SER A 191 -11.65 11.16 -5.93
C SER A 191 -12.38 12.50 -5.80
N GLY A 192 -11.85 13.59 -6.35
CA GLY A 192 -12.44 14.93 -6.15
C GLY A 192 -12.39 15.43 -4.69
N THR A 193 -11.74 14.70 -3.77
CA THR A 193 -11.65 15.09 -2.34
C THR A 193 -10.62 16.18 -2.07
N ARG A 194 -9.70 16.39 -3.02
CA ARG A 194 -8.58 17.32 -2.87
C ARG A 194 -9.09 18.76 -2.92
N THR A 195 -8.62 19.60 -2.00
CA THR A 195 -8.71 21.06 -2.09
C THR A 195 -7.30 21.63 -2.25
N ALA A 196 -7.18 22.69 -3.05
CA ALA A 196 -5.95 23.48 -3.17
C ALA A 196 -5.92 24.67 -2.20
N ASP A 197 -7.06 24.97 -1.58
CA ASP A 197 -7.20 26.00 -0.56
C ASP A 197 -7.09 25.36 0.84
N PRO A 198 -6.01 25.63 1.60
CA PRO A 198 -5.78 25.04 2.91
C PRO A 198 -6.78 25.53 3.97
N ASP A 199 -7.35 26.74 3.82
CA ASP A 199 -8.31 27.27 4.80
C ASP A 199 -9.68 26.59 4.69
N LYS A 200 -9.96 25.92 3.56
CA LYS A 200 -11.17 25.10 3.35
C LYS A 200 -11.01 23.63 3.72
N ALA A 201 -9.80 23.18 4.04
CA ALA A 201 -9.51 21.78 4.29
C ALA A 201 -10.01 21.30 5.66
N ASP A 202 -10.63 20.13 5.68
CA ASP A 202 -11.00 19.43 6.91
C ASP A 202 -9.80 18.65 7.47
N LEU A 203 -8.99 18.07 6.58
CA LEU A 203 -7.82 17.26 6.88
C LEU A 203 -6.62 17.67 6.02
N PHE A 204 -5.43 17.29 6.46
CA PHE A 204 -4.17 17.54 5.75
C PHE A 204 -3.43 16.22 5.54
N PHE A 205 -3.18 15.83 4.30
CA PHE A 205 -2.46 14.59 4.01
C PHE A 205 -0.98 14.85 3.75
N ILE A 206 -0.12 14.14 4.48
CA ILE A 206 1.34 14.17 4.32
C ILE A 206 1.73 12.94 3.48
N PRO A 207 2.06 13.09 2.18
CA PRO A 207 2.17 11.96 1.26
C PRO A 207 3.50 11.22 1.36
N VAL A 208 3.97 10.83 2.54
CA VAL A 208 5.22 10.09 2.68
C VAL A 208 4.99 8.60 2.44
N TYR A 209 5.74 8.01 1.52
CA TYR A 209 5.75 6.55 1.35
C TYR A 209 6.46 5.88 2.53
N MET A 210 5.74 5.06 3.29
CA MET A 210 6.25 4.30 4.43
C MET A 210 5.83 2.82 4.37
N ARG A 211 6.81 1.93 4.56
CA ARG A 211 6.64 0.46 4.56
C ARG A 211 7.46 -0.22 5.65
N HIS A 212 8.56 0.38 6.10
CA HIS A 212 9.50 -0.20 7.04
C HIS A 212 9.82 0.77 8.20
N PRO A 213 10.34 0.27 9.33
CA PRO A 213 10.72 1.14 10.45
C PRO A 213 11.80 2.18 10.09
N ALA A 214 12.60 1.93 9.05
CA ALA A 214 13.60 2.90 8.59
C ALA A 214 12.95 4.14 7.91
N ASP A 215 11.70 4.05 7.47
CA ASP A 215 10.99 5.13 6.81
C ASP A 215 10.52 6.22 7.80
N ASN A 216 10.63 6.00 9.11
CA ASN A 216 10.28 7.03 10.10
C ASN A 216 11.20 8.25 10.04
N ALA A 217 12.48 8.06 9.74
CA ALA A 217 13.41 9.17 9.47
C ALA A 217 12.98 9.99 8.24
N LYS A 218 12.25 9.37 7.31
CA LYS A 218 11.70 10.03 6.13
C LYS A 218 10.48 10.86 6.51
N LEU A 219 9.58 10.33 7.35
CA LEU A 219 8.46 11.11 7.88
C LEU A 219 8.93 12.28 8.75
N ALA A 220 9.92 12.07 9.62
CA ALA A 220 10.48 13.12 10.48
C ALA A 220 11.03 14.30 9.65
N ARG A 221 11.87 14.01 8.64
CA ARG A 221 12.38 15.02 7.71
C ARG A 221 11.28 15.70 6.91
N ALA A 222 10.22 14.97 6.56
CA ALA A 222 9.07 15.58 5.89
C ALA A 222 8.37 16.57 6.81
N VAL A 223 8.08 16.22 8.06
CA VAL A 223 7.42 17.12 9.03
C VAL A 223 8.26 18.37 9.29
N GLU A 224 9.57 18.23 9.46
CA GLU A 224 10.49 19.36 9.60
C GLU A 224 10.47 20.26 8.35
N TYR A 225 10.53 19.66 7.16
CA TYR A 225 10.43 20.38 5.89
C TYR A 225 9.09 21.12 5.77
N LEU A 226 7.98 20.49 6.18
CA LEU A 226 6.67 21.12 6.16
C LEU A 226 6.59 22.32 7.11
N GLY A 227 7.16 22.21 8.31
CA GLY A 227 7.12 23.27 9.32
C GLY A 227 7.89 24.53 8.92
N THR A 228 8.85 24.39 8.00
CA THR A 228 9.64 25.51 7.47
C THR A 228 9.03 26.17 6.23
N HIS A 229 8.18 25.46 5.48
CA HIS A 229 7.65 25.93 4.19
C HIS A 229 6.16 26.23 4.19
N TRP A 230 5.38 25.63 5.10
CA TRP A 230 3.93 25.80 5.12
C TRP A 230 3.40 26.18 6.50
N PRO A 231 2.87 27.40 6.66
CA PRO A 231 2.45 27.91 7.97
C PRO A 231 1.29 27.12 8.56
N TYR A 232 0.47 26.48 7.73
CA TYR A 232 -0.71 25.76 8.19
C TYR A 232 -0.40 24.43 8.89
N LEU A 233 0.82 23.87 8.79
CA LEU A 233 1.22 22.74 9.65
C LEU A 233 1.07 23.10 11.14
N ASN A 234 1.43 24.34 11.51
CA ASN A 234 1.37 24.81 12.89
C ASN A 234 -0.02 25.37 13.26
N ARG A 235 -0.76 25.96 12.28
CA ARG A 235 -2.08 26.59 12.52
C ARG A 235 -3.19 25.60 12.89
N THR A 236 -3.10 24.34 12.50
CA THR A 236 -4.18 23.33 12.67
C THR A 236 -4.30 22.76 14.09
N GLY A 237 -3.75 23.44 15.10
CA GLY A 237 -3.64 22.91 16.45
C GLY A 237 -2.59 21.79 16.57
N GLY A 238 -1.56 21.83 15.72
CA GLY A 238 -0.58 20.77 15.56
C GLY A 238 -1.05 19.64 14.64
N MET A 239 -0.61 18.42 14.93
CA MET A 239 -0.79 17.24 14.06
C MET A 239 -2.22 16.68 13.99
N ALA A 240 -3.16 17.21 14.78
CA ALA A 240 -4.47 16.61 15.02
C ALA A 240 -5.32 16.38 13.75
N LYS A 241 -5.08 17.19 12.70
CA LYS A 241 -5.77 17.08 11.40
C LYS A 241 -4.92 16.41 10.32
N HIS A 242 -3.73 15.95 10.67
CA HIS A 242 -2.76 15.39 9.73
C HIS A 242 -2.92 13.90 9.59
N VAL A 243 -3.03 13.45 8.34
CA VAL A 243 -3.20 12.05 7.97
C VAL A 243 -1.93 11.54 7.31
N VAL A 244 -1.47 10.38 7.76
CA VAL A 244 -0.36 9.63 7.16
C VAL A 244 -0.82 8.21 6.83
N ILE A 245 -0.13 7.54 5.90
CA ILE A 245 -0.39 6.14 5.57
C ILE A 245 0.87 5.30 5.77
N HIS A 246 0.74 4.18 6.47
CA HIS A 246 1.83 3.29 6.80
C HIS A 246 1.51 1.84 6.39
N GLY A 247 2.20 1.34 5.37
CA GLY A 247 1.98 0.00 4.81
C GLY A 247 2.72 -1.14 5.54
N GLY A 248 3.42 -0.83 6.64
CA GLY A 248 4.18 -1.79 7.43
C GLY A 248 3.34 -2.83 8.19
N ASP A 249 4.03 -3.73 8.87
CA ASP A 249 3.43 -4.84 9.59
C ASP A 249 2.97 -4.45 11.00
N TRP A 250 3.56 -3.42 11.62
CA TRP A 250 3.29 -3.03 13.02
C TRP A 250 2.62 -1.65 13.16
N GLY A 251 2.11 -1.11 12.05
CA GLY A 251 1.41 0.17 12.04
C GLY A 251 2.24 1.29 12.64
N LYS A 252 1.62 2.12 13.50
CA LYS A 252 2.32 3.26 14.09
C LYS A 252 3.54 2.80 14.88
N LYS A 253 3.51 1.67 15.58
CA LYS A 253 4.61 1.18 16.45
C LYS A 253 5.93 0.90 15.72
N GLU A 254 5.94 0.88 14.39
CA GLU A 254 7.20 0.91 13.66
C GLU A 254 8.01 2.19 13.92
N HIS A 255 7.40 3.28 14.44
CA HIS A 255 8.07 4.52 14.86
C HIS A 255 8.95 4.40 16.10
N GLU A 256 8.73 3.39 16.95
CA GLU A 256 9.48 3.27 18.20
C GLU A 256 10.93 2.86 17.95
N PRO A 257 11.90 3.35 18.75
CA PRO A 257 13.31 3.06 18.54
C PRO A 257 13.60 1.56 18.49
N PHE A 258 14.02 1.08 17.31
CA PHE A 258 14.45 -0.30 17.14
C PHE A 258 15.98 -0.39 17.24
N LYS A 259 16.49 -1.16 18.22
CA LYS A 259 17.93 -1.34 18.51
C LYS A 259 18.67 -0.04 18.89
N GLY A 260 18.05 0.81 19.71
CA GLY A 260 18.71 1.99 20.28
C GLY A 260 19.02 3.12 19.28
N LYS A 261 18.54 3.03 18.04
CA LYS A 261 18.60 4.14 17.07
C LYS A 261 17.29 4.91 17.12
N VAL A 262 17.34 6.11 17.69
CA VAL A 262 16.27 7.10 17.53
C VAL A 262 16.36 7.63 16.10
N LEU A 263 15.46 7.17 15.24
CA LEU A 263 15.29 7.68 13.88
C LEU A 263 13.81 8.03 13.69
N GLY A 264 13.23 8.75 14.64
CA GLY A 264 11.78 8.92 14.76
C GLY A 264 11.36 10.32 15.14
N LEU A 265 10.09 10.60 14.86
CA LEU A 265 9.35 11.74 15.37
C LEU A 265 9.15 11.61 16.89
N GLN A 266 9.01 12.75 17.58
CA GLN A 266 8.60 12.78 18.98
C GLN A 266 7.24 12.08 19.14
N GLU A 267 7.05 11.35 20.24
CA GLU A 267 5.83 10.57 20.52
C GLU A 267 4.55 11.44 20.42
N GLY A 268 4.60 12.67 20.93
CA GLY A 268 3.47 13.62 20.82
C GLY A 268 3.12 14.03 19.38
N ILE A 269 4.08 14.01 18.44
CA ILE A 269 3.81 14.25 17.02
C ILE A 269 3.13 13.01 16.41
N VAL A 270 3.64 11.81 16.73
CA VAL A 270 3.12 10.55 16.20
C VAL A 270 1.70 10.29 16.68
N ASP A 271 1.44 10.40 17.98
CA ASP A 271 0.11 10.23 18.56
C ASP A 271 -0.83 11.38 18.21
N GLY A 272 -0.27 12.52 17.80
CA GLY A 272 -0.99 13.65 17.25
C GLY A 272 -1.49 13.44 15.83
N MET A 273 -1.05 12.44 15.07
CA MET A 273 -1.52 12.20 13.69
C MET A 273 -2.68 11.20 13.63
N THR A 274 -3.38 11.18 12.49
CA THR A 274 -4.28 10.10 12.10
C THR A 274 -3.55 9.11 11.21
N TRP A 275 -3.51 7.83 11.59
CA TRP A 275 -2.79 6.79 10.86
C TRP A 275 -3.74 5.93 10.03
N LEU A 276 -3.52 5.91 8.72
CA LEU A 276 -4.04 4.86 7.85
C LEU A 276 -3.05 3.69 7.88
N THR A 277 -3.43 2.59 8.52
CA THR A 277 -2.52 1.49 8.82
C THR A 277 -3.16 0.15 8.50
N HIS A 278 -2.36 -0.86 8.23
CA HIS A 278 -2.87 -2.23 8.16
C HIS A 278 -3.09 -2.84 9.55
N TRP A 279 -2.34 -2.40 10.57
CA TRP A 279 -2.32 -3.03 11.89
C TRP A 279 -3.29 -2.38 12.88
N GLY A 280 -4.34 -3.12 13.27
CA GLY A 280 -5.45 -2.65 14.09
C GLY A 280 -5.41 -3.06 15.57
N VAL A 281 -4.24 -3.39 16.13
CA VAL A 281 -4.13 -3.81 17.54
C VAL A 281 -4.38 -2.61 18.45
N TYR A 282 -5.45 -2.64 19.26
CA TYR A 282 -5.82 -1.51 20.13
C TYR A 282 -5.69 -1.81 21.63
N LYS A 283 -5.54 -3.08 22.01
CA LYS A 283 -5.12 -3.51 23.34
C LYS A 283 -4.00 -4.55 23.21
N PRO A 284 -3.16 -4.72 24.25
CA PRO A 284 -2.14 -5.75 24.23
C PRO A 284 -2.76 -7.12 23.94
N VAL A 285 -2.19 -7.86 22.99
CA VAL A 285 -2.61 -9.23 22.70
C VAL A 285 -1.76 -10.17 23.55
N HIS A 286 -2.33 -10.64 24.67
CA HIS A 286 -1.68 -11.62 25.53
C HIS A 286 -1.95 -13.03 24.99
N SER A 287 -0.95 -13.63 24.35
CA SER A 287 -1.00 -15.07 24.09
C SER A 287 -0.48 -15.83 25.32
N PRO A 288 -1.10 -16.95 25.74
CA PRO A 288 -0.55 -17.84 26.77
C PRO A 288 0.89 -18.31 26.48
N SER A 289 1.33 -18.19 25.22
CA SER A 289 2.70 -18.49 24.76
C SER A 289 3.69 -17.30 24.84
N HIS A 290 3.23 -16.14 25.32
CA HIS A 290 3.98 -14.89 25.46
C HIS A 290 4.00 -14.43 26.93
N PRO A 291 4.81 -15.05 27.80
CA PRO A 291 5.00 -14.54 29.15
C PRO A 291 5.64 -13.14 29.11
N PRO A 292 5.40 -12.30 30.14
CA PRO A 292 6.12 -11.03 30.30
C PRO A 292 7.64 -11.26 30.22
N GLY A 293 8.34 -10.47 29.39
CA GLY A 293 9.80 -10.59 29.18
C GLY A 293 10.24 -11.18 27.82
N THR A 294 9.37 -11.21 26.81
CA THR A 294 9.77 -11.50 25.41
C THR A 294 10.73 -10.43 24.87
N SER A 295 11.43 -10.74 23.77
CA SER A 295 12.39 -9.79 23.18
C SER A 295 11.69 -8.45 22.86
N PRO A 296 12.39 -7.30 22.92
CA PRO A 296 11.79 -5.99 22.66
C PRO A 296 10.99 -5.93 21.34
N ARG A 297 11.47 -6.65 20.32
CA ARG A 297 10.83 -6.80 19.02
C ARG A 297 9.44 -7.46 19.08
N GLU A 298 9.30 -8.48 19.93
CA GLU A 298 8.05 -9.23 20.09
C GLU A 298 7.04 -8.48 20.94
N SER A 299 7.52 -7.69 21.91
CA SER A 299 6.65 -6.81 22.70
C SER A 299 6.00 -5.72 21.83
N LEU A 300 6.74 -5.14 20.86
CA LEU A 300 6.23 -4.15 19.92
C LEU A 300 5.13 -4.69 18.99
N LEU A 301 5.28 -5.95 18.58
CA LEU A 301 4.36 -6.63 17.65
C LEU A 301 2.93 -6.67 18.17
N TRP A 302 2.79 -6.91 19.48
CA TRP A 302 1.51 -7.12 20.15
C TRP A 302 1.12 -5.95 21.04
N ALA A 303 1.90 -4.85 21.01
CA ALA A 303 1.57 -3.62 21.68
C ALA A 303 0.42 -2.89 20.95
N PRO A 304 -0.40 -2.10 21.68
CA PRO A 304 -1.40 -1.22 21.07
C PRO A 304 -0.76 -0.29 20.03
N ALA A 305 -1.13 -0.45 18.77
CA ALA A 305 -0.61 0.29 17.62
C ALA A 305 -1.69 1.03 16.83
N HIS A 306 -2.92 1.01 17.32
CA HIS A 306 -4.10 1.61 16.72
C HIS A 306 -4.89 2.35 17.79
N ASN A 307 -5.24 3.60 17.52
CA ASN A 307 -6.09 4.44 18.37
C ASN A 307 -7.54 4.40 17.85
N PRO A 308 -8.46 3.67 18.50
CA PRO A 308 -9.87 3.64 18.08
C PRO A 308 -10.48 5.05 18.05
N GLY A 309 -11.26 5.34 17.02
CA GLY A 309 -11.89 6.66 16.82
C GLY A 309 -10.96 7.74 16.24
N ARG A 310 -9.68 7.41 15.96
CA ARG A 310 -8.72 8.31 15.31
C ARG A 310 -8.07 7.66 14.10
N ASP A 311 -7.44 6.51 14.31
CA ASP A 311 -6.74 5.79 13.25
C ASP A 311 -7.73 4.96 12.42
N VAL A 312 -7.35 4.61 11.19
CA VAL A 312 -8.18 3.79 10.29
C VAL A 312 -7.40 2.56 9.86
N VAL A 313 -7.98 1.38 10.07
CA VAL A 313 -7.43 0.14 9.53
C VAL A 313 -7.79 0.04 8.05
N VAL A 314 -6.80 0.06 7.16
CA VAL A 314 -7.01 -0.08 5.71
C VAL A 314 -6.62 -1.48 5.24
N PRO A 315 -7.32 -2.06 4.24
CA PRO A 315 -6.98 -3.38 3.73
C PRO A 315 -5.66 -3.34 2.96
N VAL A 316 -4.92 -4.45 2.95
CA VAL A 316 -3.82 -4.65 1.99
C VAL A 316 -4.44 -4.91 0.62
N PRO A 317 -4.26 -4.04 -0.39
CA PRO A 317 -4.81 -4.30 -1.71
C PRO A 317 -4.07 -5.47 -2.36
N GLU A 318 -4.81 -6.50 -2.73
CA GLU A 318 -4.25 -7.64 -3.43
C GLU A 318 -4.02 -7.32 -4.92
N GLY A 319 -2.91 -7.84 -5.47
CA GLY A 319 -2.67 -7.83 -6.90
C GLY A 319 -3.49 -8.90 -7.63
N GLY A 320 -3.60 -8.79 -8.96
CA GLY A 320 -4.39 -9.72 -9.80
C GLY A 320 -3.92 -11.20 -9.81
N GLY A 321 -2.87 -11.55 -9.07
CA GLY A 321 -2.27 -12.89 -9.07
C GLY A 321 -3.08 -13.98 -8.34
N PHE A 322 -4.11 -13.61 -7.56
CA PHE A 322 -4.89 -14.58 -6.78
C PHE A 322 -6.12 -15.14 -7.52
N GLY A 323 -6.42 -14.65 -8.73
CA GLY A 323 -7.54 -15.17 -9.53
C GLY A 323 -8.91 -14.86 -8.94
N HIS A 324 -9.09 -13.65 -8.39
CA HIS A 324 -10.35 -13.21 -7.76
C HIS A 324 -11.54 -13.22 -8.72
N ASP A 325 -11.29 -13.04 -10.02
CA ASP A 325 -12.25 -13.18 -11.11
C ASP A 325 -12.92 -14.58 -11.15
N LYS A 326 -12.27 -15.58 -10.57
CA LYS A 326 -12.75 -16.96 -10.46
C LYS A 326 -13.50 -17.25 -9.15
N SER A 327 -13.62 -16.25 -8.27
CA SER A 327 -14.34 -16.40 -7.01
C SER A 327 -15.80 -16.84 -7.29
N PRO A 328 -16.39 -17.71 -6.46
CA PRO A 328 -17.78 -18.12 -6.64
C PRO A 328 -18.78 -16.97 -6.47
N LEU A 329 -18.37 -15.89 -5.80
CA LEU A 329 -19.20 -14.71 -5.55
C LEU A 329 -18.91 -13.57 -6.54
N HIS A 330 -17.98 -13.77 -7.48
CA HIS A 330 -17.68 -12.74 -8.46
C HIS A 330 -18.82 -12.67 -9.50
N PRO A 331 -19.37 -11.48 -9.81
CA PRO A 331 -20.55 -11.35 -10.66
C PRO A 331 -20.32 -11.84 -12.11
N LEU A 332 -19.07 -11.86 -12.56
CA LEU A 332 -18.69 -12.37 -13.90
C LEU A 332 -18.28 -13.84 -13.90
N SER A 333 -18.34 -14.54 -12.75
CA SER A 333 -17.96 -15.94 -12.65
C SER A 333 -19.02 -16.83 -13.30
N ARG A 334 -18.69 -17.45 -14.44
CA ARG A 334 -19.63 -18.28 -15.20
C ARG A 334 -19.73 -19.72 -14.68
N ASN A 335 -18.63 -20.24 -14.14
CA ASN A 335 -18.51 -21.61 -13.64
C ASN A 335 -17.89 -21.58 -12.24
N PRO A 336 -18.64 -21.14 -11.22
CA PRO A 336 -18.12 -21.01 -9.86
C PRO A 336 -17.70 -22.38 -9.33
N PRO A 337 -16.55 -22.51 -8.64
CA PRO A 337 -16.14 -23.78 -8.07
C PRO A 337 -17.10 -24.22 -6.96
N VAL A 338 -17.40 -25.53 -6.93
CA VAL A 338 -18.20 -26.13 -5.85
C VAL A 338 -17.43 -26.07 -4.53
N ARG A 339 -18.09 -25.61 -3.47
CA ARG A 339 -17.50 -25.55 -2.12
C ARG A 339 -17.74 -26.85 -1.38
N ASN A 340 -16.72 -27.69 -1.31
CA ASN A 340 -16.76 -29.00 -0.65
C ASN A 340 -15.90 -29.10 0.61
N THR A 341 -15.10 -28.07 0.89
CA THR A 341 -14.28 -27.99 2.11
C THR A 341 -15.01 -27.13 3.12
N THR A 342 -15.23 -27.64 4.33
CA THR A 342 -15.91 -26.88 5.40
C THR A 342 -15.02 -25.75 5.88
N PHE A 343 -13.80 -26.05 6.32
CA PHE A 343 -12.86 -25.06 6.85
C PHE A 343 -11.48 -25.23 6.23
N PHE A 344 -10.85 -24.12 5.85
CA PHE A 344 -9.53 -24.13 5.24
C PHE A 344 -8.54 -23.17 5.89
N HIS A 345 -7.33 -23.69 6.08
CA HIS A 345 -6.14 -22.91 6.38
C HIS A 345 -4.93 -23.62 5.77
N ALA A 346 -4.12 -22.91 4.99
CA ALA A 346 -2.79 -23.40 4.65
C ALA A 346 -1.72 -22.31 4.79
N GLY A 347 -0.51 -22.69 5.15
CA GLY A 347 0.68 -21.82 5.03
C GLY A 347 1.19 -21.21 6.33
N ARG A 348 2.52 -21.29 6.54
CA ARG A 348 3.25 -20.62 7.63
C ARG A 348 2.68 -20.92 9.02
N VAL A 349 2.32 -22.17 9.28
CA VAL A 349 1.89 -22.59 10.64
C VAL A 349 3.01 -22.32 11.65
N CYS A 350 4.27 -22.61 11.30
CA CYS A 350 5.45 -22.28 12.11
C CYS A 350 6.19 -20.99 11.68
N GLY A 351 5.50 -20.07 11.00
CA GLY A 351 6.14 -18.88 10.43
C GLY A 351 7.14 -19.22 9.32
N VAL A 352 8.39 -18.81 9.48
CA VAL A 352 9.51 -19.12 8.56
C VAL A 352 10.22 -20.43 8.88
N GLY A 353 9.90 -21.06 10.01
CA GLY A 353 10.50 -22.34 10.42
C GLY A 353 9.78 -23.54 9.81
N LEU A 354 10.52 -24.64 9.61
CA LEU A 354 9.94 -25.93 9.27
C LEU A 354 9.50 -26.66 10.56
N PRO A 355 8.36 -27.38 10.55
CA PRO A 355 7.96 -28.20 11.67
C PRO A 355 8.90 -29.41 11.85
N ASN A 356 9.27 -29.71 13.09
CA ASN A 356 9.96 -30.95 13.46
C ASN A 356 8.93 -32.08 13.62
N THR A 357 8.85 -32.97 12.63
CA THR A 357 7.88 -34.06 12.60
C THR A 357 8.01 -35.07 13.73
N SER A 358 9.11 -35.06 14.48
CA SER A 358 9.34 -35.93 15.64
C SER A 358 8.70 -35.41 16.94
N GLN A 359 8.03 -34.26 16.92
CA GLN A 359 7.39 -33.63 18.08
C GLN A 359 5.88 -33.45 17.82
N PRO A 360 5.02 -33.55 18.85
CA PRO A 360 3.60 -33.26 18.70
C PRO A 360 3.34 -31.76 18.51
N TRP A 361 2.24 -31.41 17.83
CA TRP A 361 1.76 -30.02 17.79
C TRP A 361 1.32 -29.56 19.20
N PRO A 362 1.56 -28.29 19.59
CA PRO A 362 2.21 -27.20 18.85
C PRO A 362 3.74 -27.13 19.03
N PHE A 363 4.36 -28.10 19.70
CA PHE A 363 5.80 -28.07 20.08
C PHE A 363 6.76 -28.32 18.92
N ASN A 364 6.25 -28.84 17.80
CA ASN A 364 7.02 -29.09 16.59
C ASN A 364 7.50 -27.82 15.86
N CYS A 365 6.98 -26.64 16.17
CA CYS A 365 7.56 -25.40 15.64
C CYS A 365 8.86 -25.05 16.39
N PRO A 366 9.86 -24.48 15.70
CA PRO A 366 11.01 -23.88 16.38
C PRO A 366 10.55 -22.75 17.31
N PRO A 367 11.33 -22.36 18.34
CA PRO A 367 10.89 -21.41 19.36
C PRO A 367 10.26 -20.11 18.80
N ARG A 368 10.89 -19.49 17.79
CA ARG A 368 10.32 -18.30 17.10
C ARG A 368 9.04 -18.61 16.33
N GLY A 369 8.94 -19.81 15.76
CA GLY A 369 7.79 -20.29 15.01
C GLY A 369 6.58 -20.62 15.89
N ARG A 370 6.77 -20.93 17.17
CA ARG A 370 5.67 -21.21 18.12
C ARG A 370 4.79 -19.99 18.39
N ARG A 371 5.35 -18.79 18.21
CA ARG A 371 4.72 -17.50 18.53
C ARG A 371 4.11 -16.78 17.33
N TYR A 372 4.44 -17.23 16.11
CA TYR A 372 3.94 -16.61 14.90
C TYR A 372 2.40 -16.55 14.90
N SER A 373 1.79 -15.45 14.45
CA SER A 373 0.33 -15.27 14.48
C SER A 373 -0.29 -15.33 15.89
N GLY A 374 0.46 -14.99 16.95
CA GLY A 374 -0.04 -15.05 18.32
C GLY A 374 -0.28 -16.48 18.81
N ALA A 375 0.34 -17.46 18.14
CA ALA A 375 0.08 -18.90 18.26
C ALA A 375 -1.27 -19.39 17.70
N VAL A 376 -2.08 -18.52 17.08
CA VAL A 376 -3.40 -18.89 16.55
C VAL A 376 -3.30 -20.01 15.50
N ARG A 377 -2.43 -19.88 14.50
CA ARG A 377 -2.30 -20.88 13.41
C ARG A 377 -1.89 -22.24 13.93
N GLN A 378 -1.00 -22.25 14.92
CA GLN A 378 -0.45 -23.44 15.57
C GLN A 378 -1.54 -24.13 16.38
N ARG A 379 -2.33 -23.37 17.15
CA ARG A 379 -3.46 -23.90 17.92
C ARG A 379 -4.56 -24.43 17.00
N VAL A 380 -4.95 -23.70 15.97
CA VAL A 380 -5.94 -24.17 14.97
C VAL A 380 -5.46 -25.46 14.31
N HIS A 381 -4.18 -25.55 13.94
CA HIS A 381 -3.61 -26.78 13.43
C HIS A 381 -3.67 -27.92 14.47
N ALA A 382 -3.22 -27.67 15.71
CA ALA A 382 -3.21 -28.68 16.77
C ALA A 382 -4.60 -29.30 17.01
N TYR A 383 -5.65 -28.48 17.09
CA TYR A 383 -7.01 -28.94 17.41
C TYR A 383 -7.84 -29.44 16.21
N HIS A 384 -7.52 -29.01 14.97
CA HIS A 384 -8.42 -29.23 13.82
C HIS A 384 -7.78 -29.81 12.55
N HIS A 385 -6.48 -30.12 12.51
CA HIS A 385 -5.86 -30.66 11.29
C HIS A 385 -6.40 -32.02 10.85
N ASN A 386 -6.79 -32.88 11.79
CA ASN A 386 -7.29 -34.24 11.50
C ASN A 386 -8.81 -34.32 11.68
N ARG A 387 -9.54 -33.33 11.17
CA ARG A 387 -11.00 -33.25 11.33
C ARG A 387 -11.70 -33.35 9.97
N THR A 388 -12.75 -34.15 9.90
CA THR A 388 -13.51 -34.36 8.66
C THR A 388 -14.04 -33.04 8.11
N GLY A 389 -13.80 -32.78 6.82
CA GLY A 389 -14.18 -31.53 6.15
C GLY A 389 -13.24 -30.34 6.39
N TYR A 390 -12.19 -30.51 7.21
CA TYR A 390 -11.21 -29.46 7.50
C TYR A 390 -9.92 -29.73 6.71
N ALA A 391 -9.39 -28.68 6.09
CA ALA A 391 -8.10 -28.69 5.42
C ALA A 391 -7.18 -27.67 6.11
N VAL A 392 -6.52 -28.11 7.19
CA VAL A 392 -5.56 -27.29 7.95
C VAL A 392 -4.14 -27.82 7.72
N LEU A 393 -3.39 -27.15 6.85
CA LEU A 393 -2.16 -27.68 6.26
C LEU A 393 -0.97 -26.71 6.45
N PRO A 394 0.27 -27.21 6.61
CA PRO A 394 1.45 -26.35 6.62
C PRO A 394 1.70 -25.62 5.28
N HIS A 395 1.34 -26.23 4.15
CA HIS A 395 1.54 -25.71 2.80
C HIS A 395 0.58 -26.36 1.80
N VAL A 396 0.23 -25.65 0.72
CA VAL A 396 -0.51 -26.18 -0.44
C VAL A 396 -0.10 -25.44 -1.72
N LYS A 397 -0.02 -26.15 -2.86
CA LYS A 397 0.39 -25.54 -4.15
C LYS A 397 -0.73 -24.68 -4.76
N ASN A 398 -1.97 -25.13 -4.66
CA ASN A 398 -3.18 -24.53 -5.24
C ASN A 398 -3.98 -23.71 -4.21
N PHE A 399 -3.29 -22.83 -3.48
CA PHE A 399 -3.85 -22.04 -2.38
C PHE A 399 -5.11 -21.24 -2.77
N SER A 400 -5.06 -20.48 -3.87
CA SER A 400 -6.21 -19.68 -4.32
C SER A 400 -7.44 -20.54 -4.66
N GLN A 401 -7.22 -21.69 -5.29
CA GLN A 401 -8.30 -22.62 -5.62
C GLN A 401 -8.93 -23.23 -4.37
N MET A 402 -8.11 -23.55 -3.37
CA MET A 402 -8.59 -24.06 -2.08
C MET A 402 -9.46 -23.04 -1.35
N LEU A 403 -9.07 -21.76 -1.33
CA LEU A 403 -9.90 -20.69 -0.76
C LEU A 403 -11.29 -20.65 -1.43
N MET A 404 -11.34 -20.66 -2.76
CA MET A 404 -12.59 -20.59 -3.52
C MET A 404 -13.49 -21.84 -3.36
N ARG A 405 -12.91 -22.99 -2.99
CA ARG A 405 -13.61 -24.26 -2.73
C ARG A 405 -14.00 -24.46 -1.26
N SER A 406 -13.71 -23.49 -0.40
CA SER A 406 -13.95 -23.61 1.04
C SER A 406 -15.12 -22.75 1.50
N LYS A 407 -15.91 -23.25 2.45
CA LYS A 407 -17.00 -22.46 3.06
C LYS A 407 -16.44 -21.40 3.99
N PHE A 408 -15.53 -21.79 4.88
CA PHE A 408 -14.91 -20.94 5.90
C PHE A 408 -13.38 -20.96 5.78
N CYS A 409 -12.71 -19.83 5.99
CA CYS A 409 -11.25 -19.72 5.87
C CYS A 409 -10.63 -18.96 7.03
N LEU A 410 -9.54 -19.49 7.60
CA LEU A 410 -8.85 -18.82 8.70
C LEU A 410 -8.29 -17.46 8.28
N ALA A 411 -8.80 -16.41 8.90
CA ALA A 411 -8.51 -15.01 8.68
C ALA A 411 -7.85 -14.40 9.93
N THR A 412 -6.71 -14.96 10.32
CA THR A 412 -5.88 -14.48 11.43
C THR A 412 -4.64 -13.73 10.92
N GLN A 413 -4.05 -12.93 11.79
CA GLN A 413 -2.80 -12.19 11.62
C GLN A 413 -1.59 -13.10 11.27
N GLY A 414 -0.42 -12.46 11.07
CA GLY A 414 0.85 -13.13 10.81
C GLY A 414 1.89 -12.78 11.87
N GLY A 415 3.13 -12.49 11.45
CA GLY A 415 4.15 -11.92 12.33
C GLY A 415 4.03 -10.39 12.40
N GLY A 416 2.80 -9.90 12.60
CA GLY A 416 2.31 -8.56 12.28
C GLY A 416 1.05 -8.66 11.40
N HIS A 417 0.60 -7.55 10.78
CA HIS A 417 -0.58 -7.60 9.91
C HIS A 417 -0.35 -8.52 8.70
N GLY A 418 -1.25 -9.49 8.53
CA GLY A 418 -1.31 -10.35 7.35
C GLY A 418 -2.48 -9.96 6.45
N ASN A 419 -2.47 -10.40 5.20
CA ASN A 419 -3.53 -10.11 4.22
C ASN A 419 -4.63 -11.18 4.15
N ARG A 420 -4.65 -12.13 5.08
CA ARG A 420 -5.55 -13.31 5.03
C ARG A 420 -7.02 -12.93 5.10
N GLN A 421 -7.35 -11.86 5.83
CA GLN A 421 -8.73 -11.42 6.03
C GLN A 421 -9.33 -10.91 4.72
N VAL A 422 -8.56 -10.08 4.01
CA VAL A 422 -8.93 -9.59 2.68
C VAL A 422 -9.00 -10.75 1.69
N ILE A 423 -7.95 -11.58 1.60
CA ILE A 423 -7.88 -12.71 0.67
C ILE A 423 -9.06 -13.69 0.85
N ALA A 424 -9.41 -14.04 2.09
CA ALA A 424 -10.55 -14.91 2.36
C ALA A 424 -11.85 -14.32 1.81
N ALA A 425 -12.13 -13.06 2.16
CA ALA A 425 -13.33 -12.35 1.72
C ALA A 425 -13.42 -12.25 0.20
N VAL A 426 -12.36 -11.80 -0.49
CA VAL A 426 -12.38 -11.65 -1.96
C VAL A 426 -12.43 -12.99 -2.71
N SER A 427 -11.92 -14.07 -2.12
CA SER A 427 -12.11 -15.43 -2.64
C SER A 427 -13.51 -15.99 -2.38
N GLY A 428 -14.37 -15.24 -1.71
CA GLY A 428 -15.72 -15.65 -1.33
C GLY A 428 -15.75 -16.70 -0.22
N CYS A 429 -14.65 -16.90 0.49
CA CYS A 429 -14.60 -17.80 1.63
C CYS A 429 -14.93 -16.99 2.89
N ILE A 430 -15.94 -17.40 3.67
CA ILE A 430 -16.33 -16.63 4.86
C ILE A 430 -15.13 -16.54 5.81
N PRO A 431 -14.63 -15.33 6.11
CA PRO A 431 -13.48 -15.17 6.99
C PRO A 431 -13.83 -15.68 8.40
N VAL A 432 -12.97 -16.53 8.95
CA VAL A 432 -12.99 -16.90 10.37
C VAL A 432 -11.93 -16.06 11.05
N VAL A 433 -12.36 -14.96 11.65
CA VAL A 433 -11.49 -13.95 12.27
C VAL A 433 -11.14 -14.41 13.68
N ILE A 434 -9.85 -14.65 13.90
CA ILE A 434 -9.29 -15.02 15.21
C ILE A 434 -8.10 -14.09 15.47
N GLY A 435 -8.25 -13.24 16.47
CA GLY A 435 -7.29 -12.19 16.80
C GLY A 435 -7.96 -11.21 17.75
N ASP A 436 -7.85 -11.49 19.04
CA ASP A 436 -8.50 -10.68 20.07
C ASP A 436 -7.86 -9.30 20.10
N HIS A 437 -8.70 -8.28 20.31
CA HIS A 437 -8.27 -6.88 20.33
C HIS A 437 -7.60 -6.34 19.05
N VAL A 438 -7.96 -6.91 17.89
CA VAL A 438 -7.48 -6.45 16.58
C VAL A 438 -8.65 -6.01 15.70
N TYR A 439 -8.71 -4.71 15.40
CA TYR A 439 -9.61 -4.15 14.39
C TYR A 439 -9.26 -4.71 13.01
N GLN A 440 -10.29 -5.05 12.26
CA GLN A 440 -10.21 -5.44 10.86
C GLN A 440 -10.40 -4.21 9.96
N PRO A 441 -10.07 -4.31 8.65
CA PRO A 441 -10.21 -3.19 7.73
C PRO A 441 -11.56 -2.47 7.81
N PHE A 442 -11.50 -1.16 8.02
CA PHE A 442 -12.61 -0.21 8.14
C PHE A 442 -13.54 -0.42 9.35
N GLU A 443 -13.16 -1.21 10.35
CA GLU A 443 -13.89 -1.19 11.61
C GLU A 443 -13.66 0.13 12.37
N PRO A 444 -14.67 0.65 13.11
CA PRO A 444 -16.00 0.06 13.31
C PRO A 444 -17.04 0.42 12.23
N GLU A 445 -16.71 1.26 11.25
CA GLU A 445 -17.66 1.72 10.21
C GLU A 445 -18.15 0.59 9.29
N LEU A 446 -17.35 -0.47 9.13
CA LEU A 446 -17.70 -1.71 8.46
C LEU A 446 -17.77 -2.84 9.49
N ASP A 447 -18.97 -3.28 9.86
CA ASP A 447 -19.12 -4.40 10.80
C ASP A 447 -18.72 -5.72 10.14
N TRP A 448 -17.59 -6.28 10.56
CA TRP A 448 -17.14 -7.58 10.05
C TRP A 448 -18.05 -8.74 10.47
N ASN A 449 -18.89 -8.59 11.50
CA ASN A 449 -19.86 -9.62 11.89
C ASN A 449 -20.89 -9.90 10.80
N ASP A 450 -21.16 -8.94 9.91
CA ASP A 450 -22.13 -9.09 8.82
C ASP A 450 -21.71 -10.14 7.79
N PHE A 451 -20.41 -10.43 7.69
CA PHE A 451 -19.85 -11.28 6.63
C PHE A 451 -18.73 -12.22 7.07
N SER A 452 -18.36 -12.22 8.35
CA SER A 452 -17.35 -13.11 8.93
C SER A 452 -17.89 -13.88 10.12
N VAL A 453 -17.10 -14.83 10.64
CA VAL A 453 -17.32 -15.48 11.93
C VAL A 453 -16.16 -15.09 12.84
N ARG A 454 -16.45 -14.33 13.90
CA ARG A 454 -15.45 -14.02 14.94
C ARG A 454 -15.38 -15.14 15.95
N VAL A 455 -14.17 -15.56 16.28
CA VAL A 455 -13.92 -16.61 17.27
C VAL A 455 -12.82 -16.12 18.21
N LEU A 456 -13.10 -16.14 19.52
CA LEU A 456 -12.12 -15.75 20.52
C LEU A 456 -10.94 -16.71 20.52
N GLU A 457 -9.76 -16.23 20.87
CA GLU A 457 -8.57 -17.09 20.88
C GLU A 457 -8.73 -18.26 21.86
N GLU A 458 -9.42 -18.08 22.98
CA GLU A 458 -9.71 -19.15 23.94
C GLU A 458 -10.64 -20.24 23.38
N GLN A 459 -11.52 -19.87 22.45
CA GLN A 459 -12.53 -20.76 21.84
C GLN A 459 -11.99 -21.60 20.69
N ILE A 460 -10.71 -21.45 20.31
CA ILE A 460 -10.09 -22.27 19.26
C ILE A 460 -10.40 -23.77 19.43
N PRO A 461 -10.31 -24.43 20.61
CA PRO A 461 -10.60 -25.86 20.74
C PRO A 461 -12.00 -26.28 20.26
N ILE A 462 -13.00 -25.40 20.45
CA ILE A 462 -14.40 -25.60 20.05
C ILE A 462 -14.77 -24.90 18.73
N LEU A 463 -13.78 -24.41 17.96
CA LEU A 463 -14.01 -23.75 16.67
C LEU A 463 -14.95 -24.54 15.75
N HIS A 464 -14.86 -25.87 15.80
CA HIS A 464 -15.69 -26.74 15.00
C HIS A 464 -17.17 -26.71 15.36
N GLU A 465 -17.51 -26.56 16.63
CA GLU A 465 -18.89 -26.40 17.10
C GLU A 465 -19.44 -25.04 16.66
N ILE A 466 -18.62 -23.99 16.78
CA ILE A 466 -18.99 -22.64 16.34
C ILE A 466 -19.30 -22.61 14.84
N LEU A 467 -18.46 -23.23 14.01
CA LEU A 467 -18.70 -23.28 12.56
C LEU A 467 -19.88 -24.19 12.19
N ALA A 468 -20.13 -25.26 12.94
CA ALA A 468 -21.28 -26.13 12.73
C ALA A 468 -22.61 -25.46 13.12
N ALA A 469 -22.58 -24.53 14.08
CA ALA A 469 -23.74 -23.75 14.50
C ALA A 469 -24.18 -22.68 13.47
N VAL A 470 -23.36 -22.38 12.47
CA VAL A 470 -23.75 -21.48 11.36
C VAL A 470 -24.64 -22.26 10.39
N ASP A 471 -25.94 -22.04 10.50
CA ASP A 471 -26.93 -22.61 9.58
C ASP A 471 -26.77 -22.10 8.13
N GLU A 472 -27.42 -22.78 7.20
CA GLU A 472 -27.34 -22.44 5.77
C GLU A 472 -27.91 -21.05 5.47
N GLU A 473 -28.95 -20.59 6.17
CA GLU A 473 -29.52 -19.25 5.98
C GLU A 473 -28.51 -18.16 6.36
N THR A 474 -27.90 -18.27 7.53
CA THR A 474 -26.85 -17.35 8.00
C THR A 474 -25.63 -17.41 7.11
N TYR A 475 -25.22 -18.61 6.68
CA TYR A 475 -24.13 -18.79 5.73
C TYR A 475 -24.41 -18.03 4.42
N ARG A 476 -25.60 -18.19 3.82
CA ARG A 476 -26.01 -17.51 2.59
C ARG A 476 -26.09 -16.01 2.75
N ARG A 477 -26.64 -15.51 3.87
CA ARG A 477 -26.67 -14.08 4.18
C ARG A 477 -25.26 -13.48 4.22
N LYS A 478 -24.32 -14.13 4.92
CA LYS A 478 -22.91 -13.69 4.96
C LYS A 478 -22.26 -13.71 3.57
N GLN A 479 -22.56 -14.69 2.73
CA GLN A 479 -22.08 -14.70 1.34
C GLN A 479 -22.60 -13.52 0.53
N VAL A 480 -23.88 -13.18 0.66
CA VAL A 480 -24.47 -11.99 0.00
C VAL A 480 -23.78 -10.72 0.51
N SER A 481 -23.55 -10.59 1.82
CA SER A 481 -22.80 -9.46 2.38
C SER A 481 -21.39 -9.33 1.78
N ILE A 482 -20.64 -10.44 1.65
CA ILE A 482 -19.33 -10.46 0.97
C ILE A 482 -19.47 -9.99 -0.48
N GLN A 483 -20.45 -10.51 -1.20
CA GLN A 483 -20.68 -10.17 -2.60
C GLN A 483 -21.00 -8.69 -2.77
N LEU A 484 -21.85 -8.11 -1.92
CA LEU A 484 -22.21 -6.69 -1.97
C LEU A 484 -21.03 -5.77 -1.65
N MET A 485 -20.10 -6.18 -0.80
CA MET A 485 -18.85 -5.42 -0.62
C MET A 485 -17.98 -5.40 -1.89
N GLY A 486 -17.92 -6.52 -2.62
CA GLY A 486 -17.20 -6.62 -3.89
C GLY A 486 -17.93 -5.99 -5.09
N ALA A 487 -19.26 -5.97 -5.04
CA ALA A 487 -20.16 -5.50 -6.09
C ALA A 487 -20.79 -4.13 -5.77
N ASN A 488 -20.24 -3.38 -4.80
CA ASN A 488 -20.84 -2.14 -4.36
C ASN A 488 -20.71 -1.05 -5.44
N ASP A 489 -21.62 -1.11 -6.42
CA ASP A 489 -21.91 -0.04 -7.36
C ASP A 489 -22.42 1.22 -6.63
N LYS A 490 -22.81 1.14 -5.35
CA LYS A 490 -23.09 2.33 -4.53
C LYS A 490 -21.87 3.22 -4.27
N LEU A 491 -20.64 2.71 -4.44
CA LEU A 491 -19.42 3.53 -4.47
C LEU A 491 -19.08 4.04 -5.88
N ARG A 492 -19.73 3.52 -6.92
CA ARG A 492 -19.63 4.00 -8.31
C ARG A 492 -20.67 5.07 -8.62
N THR A 493 -21.89 4.95 -8.09
CA THR A 493 -23.01 5.88 -8.34
C THR A 493 -22.89 7.21 -7.60
N SER A 494 -21.82 7.45 -6.84
CA SER A 494 -21.48 8.77 -6.30
C SER A 494 -20.30 9.44 -7.05
N TYR A 495 -19.84 8.86 -8.16
CA TYR A 495 -18.71 9.32 -8.97
C TYR A 495 -18.96 9.27 -10.49
N GLN A 496 -20.22 9.30 -10.89
CA GLN A 496 -20.64 9.92 -12.15
C GLN A 496 -21.33 11.23 -11.78
#